data_AF-A0A409XM25-F1
#
_entry.id   AF-A0A409XM25-F1
#
_cell.length_a   1.000
_cell.length_b   1.000
_cell.length_c   1.000
_cell.angle_alpha   90.00
_cell.angle_beta   90.00
_cell.angle_gamma   90.00
#
_symmetry.space_group_name_H-M   'P 1'
#
loop_
_entity.id
_entity.type
_entity.pdbx_description
1 polymer ?
#
loop_
_entity_poly.entity_id
_entity_poly.type
_entity_poly.pdbx_seq_one_letter_code
_entity_poly.pdbx_strand_id
1 'polypeptide(L)'
;MASARRAVDPSIHSGQGHSVAVCEALQTWFTHKDGQSITFVYVPSRLQWDVHYKAHEYATELKVALGPCPATSFDSLRMQAALSRGASWNVLFQDPEY
;
A
#
# COMPACT_ATOMS: atom_id res chain seq x y z
N MET A 1 8.55 -7.98 -13.82
CA MET A 1 8.26 -8.90 -12.68
C MET A 1 8.30 -8.21 -11.30
N ALA A 2 9.02 -7.11 -11.10
CA ALA A 2 9.09 -6.43 -9.79
C ALA A 2 7.74 -5.93 -9.26
N SER A 3 6.87 -5.41 -10.13
CA SER A 3 5.58 -4.84 -9.74
C SER A 3 4.58 -5.90 -9.26
N ALA A 4 4.53 -7.04 -9.96
CA ALA A 4 3.69 -8.19 -9.59
C ALA A 4 4.05 -8.70 -8.20
N ARG A 5 5.35 -8.93 -7.98
CA ARG A 5 5.88 -9.38 -6.69
C ARG A 5 5.54 -8.39 -5.59
N ARG A 6 5.75 -7.09 -5.83
CA ARG A 6 5.44 -6.04 -4.84
C ARG A 6 3.95 -5.93 -4.52
N ALA A 7 3.06 -6.23 -5.47
CA ALA A 7 1.61 -6.17 -5.25
C ALA A 7 1.08 -7.29 -4.33
N VAL A 8 1.84 -8.37 -4.16
CA VAL A 8 1.47 -9.51 -3.30
C VAL A 8 2.51 -9.78 -2.21
N ASP A 9 3.47 -8.88 -2.02
CA ASP A 9 4.53 -9.04 -1.03
C ASP A 9 4.02 -8.61 0.35
N PRO A 10 3.85 -9.54 1.31
CA PRO A 10 3.40 -9.19 2.65
C PRO A 10 4.54 -8.66 3.55
N SER A 11 5.77 -8.55 3.03
CA SER A 11 6.91 -8.04 3.78
C SER A 11 6.75 -6.57 4.16
N ILE A 12 7.61 -6.09 5.07
CA ILE A 12 7.52 -4.74 5.62
C ILE A 12 7.92 -3.72 4.53
N HIS A 13 6.93 -2.99 4.03
CA HIS A 13 7.10 -1.84 3.15
C HIS A 13 5.87 -0.92 3.20
N SER A 14 5.99 0.28 2.65
CA SER A 14 4.91 1.30 2.68
C SER A 14 3.58 0.83 2.09
N GLY A 15 3.63 -0.01 1.05
CA GLY A 15 2.46 -0.65 0.44
C GLY A 15 1.92 -1.91 1.13
N GLN A 16 2.46 -2.35 2.28
CA GLN A 16 2.15 -3.68 2.85
C GLN A 16 0.65 -3.91 3.05
N GLY A 17 -0.09 -2.90 3.54
CA GLY A 17 -1.54 -3.01 3.73
C GLY A 17 -2.30 -3.32 2.43
N HIS A 18 -1.85 -2.76 1.30
CA HIS A 18 -2.42 -3.09 -0.01
C HIS A 18 -2.08 -4.52 -0.41
N SER A 19 -0.83 -4.95 -0.20
CA SER A 19 -0.42 -6.32 -0.52
C SER A 19 -1.23 -7.35 0.27
N VAL A 20 -1.49 -7.11 1.55
CA VAL A 20 -2.30 -7.98 2.40
C VAL A 20 -3.75 -8.06 1.88
N ALA A 21 -4.36 -6.92 1.56
CA ALA A 21 -5.72 -6.87 1.02
C ALA A 21 -5.82 -7.59 -0.35
N VAL A 22 -4.80 -7.45 -1.21
CA VAL A 22 -4.71 -8.19 -2.47
C VAL A 22 -4.65 -9.68 -2.19
N CYS A 23 -3.76 -10.14 -1.30
CA CYS A 23 -3.64 -11.55 -0.95
C CYS A 23 -4.95 -12.14 -0.38
N GLU A 24 -5.67 -11.39 0.46
CA GLU A 24 -6.95 -11.80 1.02
C GLU A 24 -8.02 -11.98 -0.08
N ALA A 25 -8.15 -11.01 -0.98
CA ALA A 25 -9.07 -11.10 -2.11
C ALA A 25 -8.73 -12.25 -3.07
N LEU A 26 -7.43 -12.45 -3.33
CA LEU A 26 -6.94 -13.55 -4.16
C LEU A 26 -7.19 -14.91 -3.52
N GLN A 27 -7.10 -15.02 -2.19
CA GLN A 27 -7.35 -16.27 -1.47
C GLN A 27 -8.76 -16.80 -1.75
N THR A 28 -9.79 -15.94 -1.66
CA THR A 28 -11.18 -16.33 -1.99
C THR A 28 -11.31 -16.79 -3.43
N TRP A 29 -10.57 -16.14 -4.35
CA TRP A 29 -10.60 -16.50 -5.76
C TRP A 29 -9.99 -17.87 -6.02
N PHE A 30 -8.80 -18.15 -5.47
CA PHE A 30 -8.13 -19.44 -5.59
C PHE A 30 -8.90 -20.60 -4.94
N THR A 31 -9.72 -20.35 -3.91
CA THR A 31 -10.56 -21.39 -3.30
C THR A 31 -11.72 -21.85 -4.18
N HIS A 32 -12.06 -21.12 -5.24
CA HIS A 32 -13.29 -21.37 -6.02
C HIS A 32 -13.10 -22.35 -7.19
N LYS A 33 -11.89 -22.49 -7.76
CA LYS A 33 -11.62 -23.40 -8.90
C LYS A 33 -10.14 -23.78 -9.03
N ASP A 34 -9.90 -25.07 -9.21
CA ASP A 34 -8.58 -25.59 -9.60
C ASP A 34 -8.18 -25.12 -11.02
N GLY A 35 -6.91 -24.77 -11.21
CA GLY A 35 -6.34 -24.42 -12.52
C GLY A 35 -6.38 -22.93 -12.90
N GLN A 36 -6.79 -22.04 -11.99
CA GLN A 36 -6.73 -20.60 -12.23
C GLN A 36 -5.31 -20.06 -12.06
N SER A 37 -4.90 -19.16 -12.99
CA SER A 37 -3.63 -18.45 -12.90
C SER A 37 -3.86 -16.95 -13.06
N ILE A 38 -3.04 -16.16 -12.36
CA ILE A 38 -3.11 -14.69 -12.40
C ILE A 38 -1.82 -14.19 -13.01
N THR A 39 -1.97 -13.36 -14.04
CA THR A 39 -0.84 -12.70 -14.69
C THR A 39 -0.91 -11.21 -14.43
N PHE A 40 0.15 -10.66 -13.85
CA PHE A 40 0.29 -9.23 -13.65
C PHE A 40 0.99 -8.62 -14.87
N VAL A 41 0.27 -7.77 -15.60
CA VAL A 41 0.82 -7.00 -16.72
C VAL A 41 1.02 -5.56 -16.26
N TYR A 42 2.27 -5.09 -16.32
CA TYR A 42 2.57 -3.69 -16.05
C TYR A 42 2.46 -2.89 -17.35
N VAL A 43 1.52 -1.95 -17.40
CA VAL A 43 1.37 -1.02 -18.52
C VAL A 43 1.55 0.41 -17.99
N PRO A 44 2.57 1.15 -18.47
CA PRO A 44 2.69 2.57 -18.18
C PRO A 44 1.44 3.33 -18.63
N SER A 45 0.80 4.07 -17.73
CA SER A 45 -0.42 4.85 -18.03
C SER A 45 -0.21 5.88 -19.15
N ARG A 46 1.02 6.40 -19.29
CA ARG A 46 1.41 7.32 -20.37
C ARG A 46 1.25 6.76 -21.77
N LEU A 47 1.24 5.44 -21.93
CA LEU A 47 1.05 4.80 -23.24
C LEU A 47 -0.42 4.78 -23.67
N GLN A 48 -1.36 4.99 -22.73
CA GLN A 48 -2.81 5.06 -23.00
C GLN A 48 -3.35 3.92 -23.89
N TRP A 49 -2.87 2.69 -23.65
CA TRP A 49 -3.28 1.53 -24.44
C TRP A 49 -4.71 1.10 -24.10
N ASP A 50 -5.67 1.51 -24.92
CA ASP A 50 -7.10 1.18 -24.93
C ASP A 50 -7.63 0.43 -23.68
N VAL A 51 -7.80 -0.89 -23.74
CA VAL A 51 -8.40 -1.67 -22.63
C VAL A 51 -7.59 -1.58 -21.33
N HIS A 52 -6.26 -1.46 -21.40
CA HIS A 52 -5.41 -1.31 -20.23
C HIS A 52 -5.53 0.09 -19.62
N TYR A 53 -5.70 1.11 -20.46
CA TYR A 53 -5.92 2.48 -20.00
C TYR A 53 -7.31 2.64 -19.36
N LYS A 54 -8.35 2.04 -19.95
CA LYS A 54 -9.69 1.98 -19.34
C LYS A 54 -9.68 1.25 -18.00
N ALA A 55 -8.96 0.12 -17.91
CA ALA A 55 -8.78 -0.60 -16.66
C ALA A 55 -8.00 0.23 -15.62
N HIS A 56 -6.99 0.99 -16.07
CA HIS A 56 -6.25 1.91 -15.22
C HIS A 56 -7.14 3.03 -14.67
N GLU A 57 -7.89 3.73 -15.54
CA GLU A 57 -8.83 4.78 -15.15
C GLU A 57 -9.84 4.24 -14.13
N TYR A 58 -10.50 3.12 -14.43
CA TYR A 58 -11.45 2.48 -13.53
C TYR A 58 -10.83 2.12 -12.16
N ALA A 59 -9.61 1.57 -12.15
CA ALA A 59 -8.92 1.24 -10.91
C ALA A 59 -8.50 2.47 -10.11
N THR A 60 -8.13 3.57 -10.77
CA THR A 60 -7.73 4.84 -10.11
C THR A 60 -8.91 5.69 -9.67
N GLU A 61 -10.06 5.58 -10.34
CA GLU A 61 -11.31 6.24 -9.96
C GLU A 61 -11.94 5.59 -8.73
N LEU A 62 -11.68 4.29 -8.52
CA LEU A 62 -12.13 3.58 -7.33
C LEU A 62 -11.42 4.14 -6.10
N LYS A 63 -12.13 5.01 -5.37
CA LYS A 63 -11.75 5.44 -4.02
C LYS A 63 -11.96 4.27 -3.07
N VAL A 64 -10.96 3.41 -2.95
CA VAL A 64 -10.90 2.43 -1.86
C VAL A 64 -10.74 3.24 -0.58
N ALA A 65 -11.76 3.19 0.28
CA ALA A 65 -11.59 3.64 1.66
C ALA A 65 -10.53 2.73 2.27
N LEU A 66 -9.27 3.19 2.27
CA LEU A 66 -8.26 2.64 3.15
C LEU A 66 -8.91 2.74 4.53
N GLY A 67 -9.24 1.58 5.11
CA GLY A 67 -9.84 1.51 6.45
C GLY A 67 -8.99 2.30 7.44
N PRO A 68 -9.43 2.44 8.70
CA PRO A 68 -8.70 3.21 9.72
C PRO A 68 -7.21 2.90 9.60
N CYS A 69 -6.44 3.92 9.22
CA CYS A 69 -5.02 3.83 8.87
C CYS A 69 -4.39 2.82 9.83
N PRO A 70 -3.81 1.70 9.36
CA PRO A 70 -3.44 0.63 10.28
C PRO A 70 -2.46 1.26 11.25
N ALA A 71 -2.89 1.47 12.48
CA ALA A 71 -2.08 2.11 13.52
C ALA A 71 -0.78 1.31 13.73
N THR A 72 -0.80 0.04 13.32
CA THR A 72 0.25 -0.95 13.32
C THR A 72 1.01 -1.11 12.00
N SER A 73 0.67 -0.39 10.93
CA SER A 73 1.50 -0.38 9.72
C SER A 73 2.87 0.22 10.05
N PHE A 74 3.93 -0.30 9.44
CA PHE A 74 5.27 0.18 9.70
C PHE A 74 5.43 1.68 9.43
N ASP A 75 4.78 2.20 8.38
CA ASP A 75 4.78 3.63 8.09
C ASP A 75 4.07 4.44 9.17
N SER A 76 2.93 3.97 9.70
CA SER A 76 2.24 4.60 10.83
C SER A 76 3.12 4.59 12.08
N LEU A 77 3.72 3.44 12.42
CA LEU A 77 4.64 3.32 13.57
C LEU A 77 5.88 4.20 13.41
N ARG A 78 6.43 4.29 12.19
CA ARG A 78 7.56 5.16 11.86
C ARG A 78 7.18 6.64 11.98
N MET A 79 6.01 7.02 11.47
CA MET A 79 5.50 8.39 11.59
C MET A 79 5.27 8.75 13.06
N GLN A 80 4.66 7.86 13.84
CA GLN A 80 4.43 8.04 15.26
C GLN A 80 5.74 8.18 16.04
N ALA A 81 6.76 7.37 15.72
CA ALA A 81 8.08 7.47 16.33
C ALA A 81 8.81 8.77 15.96
N ALA A 82 8.65 9.27 14.74
CA ALA A 82 9.21 10.55 14.32
C ALA A 82 8.54 11.72 15.05
N LEU A 83 7.20 11.70 15.14
CA LEU A 83 6.43 12.71 15.85
C LEU A 83 6.73 12.73 17.34
N SER A 84 6.83 11.55 17.99
CA SER A 84 7.16 11.47 19.41
C SER A 84 8.56 12.02 19.70
N ARG A 85 9.56 11.71 18.86
CA ARG A 85 10.90 12.29 19.00
C ARG A 85 10.92 13.80 18.78
N GLY A 86 10.19 14.30 17.79
CA GLY A 86 10.08 15.75 17.55
C GLY A 86 9.43 16.47 18.74
N ALA A 87 8.39 15.88 19.34
CA ALA A 87 7.75 16.41 20.54
C ALA A 87 8.71 16.41 21.74
N SER A 88 9.44 15.30 21.97
CA SER A 88 10.45 15.24 23.04
C SER A 88 11.57 16.26 22.84
N TRP A 89 12.02 16.46 21.59
CA TRP A 89 13.01 17.49 21.25
C TRP A 89 12.48 18.89 21.56
N ASN A 90 11.28 19.23 21.10
CA ASN A 90 10.70 20.55 21.37
C ASN A 90 10.50 20.81 22.87
N VAL A 91 10.19 19.79 23.68
CA VAL A 91 10.09 19.92 25.14
C VAL A 91 11.47 20.13 25.79
N LEU A 92 12.51 19.42 25.32
CA LEU A 92 13.87 19.55 25.86
C LEU A 92 14.51 20.91 25.60
N PHE A 93 14.15 21.56 24.49
CA PHE A 93 14.71 22.84 24.04
C PHE A 93 13.66 23.97 24.07
N GLN A 94 12.62 23.80 24.90
CA GLN A 94 11.57 24.80 25.07
C GLN A 94 11.96 25.92 26.05
N ASP A 95 13.03 25.71 26.82
CA ASP A 95 13.55 26.68 27.77
C ASP A 95 14.33 27.78 27.01
N PRO A 96 13.99 29.07 27.19
CA PRO A 96 14.71 30.18 26.57
C PRO A 96 16.18 30.32 27.04
N GLU A 97 16.61 29.60 28.08
CA GLU A 97 18.00 29.54 28.54
C GLU A 97 18.84 28.44 27.85
N TYR A 98 18.28 27.70 26.89
CA TYR A 98 19.01 26.80 25.98
C TYR A 98 19.32 27.47 24.64
#